data_AF-A0A7V5UJ47-F1
#
_entry.id   AF-A0A7V5UJ47-F1
#
_cell.length_a   1.000
_cell.length_b   1.000
_cell.length_c   1.000
_cell.angle_alpha   90.00
_cell.angle_beta   90.00
_cell.angle_gamma   90.00
#
_symmetry.space_group_name_H-M   'P 1'
#
loop_
_entity.id
_entity.type
_entity.pdbx_description
1 polymer ?
#
loop_
_entity_poly.entity_id
_entity_poly.type
_entity_poly.pdbx_seq_one_letter_code
_entity_poly.pdbx_strand_id
1 'polypeptide(L)'
;MRNSRYHRSARSGLMAAAALVAFVLAAAWSGGSAAAQQTSSTPAKKSAKKSAKKPAGEADKGTSKGSSIETVTVARGPFRIDVSVKGYFEPEEAFAFRLQPKVWSSFKIADVVPHGAGVKQGEVVLRFDSEQLEKQIEELQRKLESSERGLAKMRVERDQSEERVRLSREAVERATENTLHQWETFQKTGHAMAKESAERMLQGARYQLEYAMEELKQLKKMYEA
;
A
#
# COMPACT_ATOMS: atom_id res chain seq x y z
N MET A 1 20.80 10.90 -39.04
CA MET A 1 21.98 11.78 -39.05
C MET A 1 22.00 12.58 -37.75
N ARG A 2 23.08 12.41 -36.97
CA ARG A 2 23.37 13.15 -35.75
C ARG A 2 23.76 14.58 -36.14
N ASN A 3 23.31 15.58 -35.39
CA ASN A 3 24.25 16.64 -35.06
C ASN A 3 23.96 17.28 -33.71
N SER A 4 24.87 16.98 -32.80
CA SER A 4 25.10 17.63 -31.52
C SER A 4 25.65 19.03 -31.76
N ARG A 5 25.15 20.03 -31.02
CA ARG A 5 25.94 21.21 -30.69
C ARG A 5 25.78 21.53 -29.21
N TYR A 6 26.83 21.19 -28.49
CA TYR A 6 27.20 21.69 -27.18
C TYR A 6 27.24 23.21 -27.15
N HIS A 7 26.73 23.81 -26.09
CA HIS A 7 27.41 24.90 -25.41
C HIS A 7 27.34 24.69 -23.91
N ARG A 8 28.50 24.39 -23.32
CA ARG A 8 28.82 24.60 -21.92
C ARG A 8 29.04 26.08 -21.68
N SER A 9 28.49 26.57 -20.57
CA SER A 9 29.10 27.45 -19.57
C SER A 9 27.97 28.23 -18.90
N ALA A 10 27.97 28.60 -17.64
CA ALA A 10 28.65 28.20 -16.41
C ALA A 10 27.96 29.08 -15.34
N ARG A 11 28.05 28.68 -14.06
CA ARG A 11 27.84 29.51 -12.86
C ARG A 11 26.38 29.77 -12.47
N SER A 12 25.80 29.04 -11.51
CA SER A 12 26.05 29.01 -10.05
C SER A 12 25.09 29.93 -9.28
N GLY A 13 24.29 29.35 -8.37
CA GLY A 13 23.72 30.07 -7.22
C GLY A 13 22.20 30.02 -7.09
N LEU A 14 21.61 28.83 -6.89
CA LEU A 14 20.30 28.71 -6.26
C LEU A 14 20.53 28.46 -4.75
N MET A 15 20.02 29.37 -3.92
CA MET A 15 19.40 29.17 -2.60
C MET A 15 20.10 28.26 -1.55
N ALA A 16 20.35 28.81 -0.35
CA ALA A 16 19.87 28.23 0.92
C ALA A 16 20.38 29.03 2.15
N ALA A 17 19.47 29.66 2.88
CA ALA A 17 19.66 30.06 4.28
C ALA A 17 18.30 30.14 4.99
N ALA A 18 18.30 29.82 6.29
CA ALA A 18 17.19 29.69 7.28
C ALA A 18 16.61 28.26 7.40
N ALA A 19 17.05 27.43 8.37
CA ALA A 19 16.71 27.43 9.83
C ALA A 19 15.26 26.99 10.08
N LEU A 20 14.87 26.13 11.04
CA LEU A 20 15.45 25.28 12.10
C LEU A 20 14.24 24.48 12.67
N VAL A 21 14.46 23.62 13.69
CA VAL A 21 13.46 22.92 14.56
C VAL A 21 13.02 21.56 14.01
N ALA A 22 13.06 20.40 14.68
CA ALA A 22 13.20 19.93 16.08
C ALA A 22 14.07 18.64 16.07
N PHE A 23 14.48 17.94 17.13
CA PHE A 23 13.78 17.55 18.36
C PHE A 23 14.81 16.88 19.30
N VAL A 24 14.66 17.14 20.59
CA VAL A 24 15.45 16.59 21.70
C VAL A 24 15.08 15.12 21.93
N LEU A 25 16.07 14.22 22.08
CA LEU A 25 15.85 12.90 22.68
C LEU A 25 16.70 12.76 23.94
N ALA A 26 16.02 12.72 25.08
CA ALA A 26 16.55 12.23 26.34
C ALA A 26 15.54 11.23 26.91
N ALA A 27 15.97 9.99 27.12
CA ALA A 27 15.50 9.11 28.20
C ALA A 27 16.37 7.85 28.25
N ALA A 28 17.23 7.80 29.26
CA ALA A 28 17.89 6.62 29.77
C ALA A 28 17.27 6.27 31.13
N TRP A 29 16.84 5.03 31.33
CA TRP A 29 16.61 4.33 32.60
C TRP A 29 16.11 2.92 32.25
N SER A 30 16.49 1.81 32.89
CA SER A 30 17.45 1.53 33.97
C SER A 30 17.50 -0.01 34.10
N GLY A 31 18.52 -0.53 34.78
CA GLY A 31 18.75 -1.96 35.07
C GLY A 31 17.60 -2.63 35.83
N GLY A 32 17.53 -3.95 36.04
CA GLY A 32 18.59 -4.91 36.34
C GLY A 32 18.26 -5.63 37.66
N SER A 33 18.19 -6.97 37.67
CA SER A 33 18.25 -7.86 38.84
C SER A 33 18.33 -9.31 38.33
N ALA A 34 19.47 -10.03 38.40
CA ALA A 34 20.13 -10.70 39.53
C ALA A 34 19.52 -12.08 39.94
N ALA A 35 20.29 -13.12 39.62
CA ALA A 35 20.66 -14.31 40.43
C ALA A 35 19.68 -15.48 40.75
N ALA A 36 20.24 -16.69 40.53
CA ALA A 36 20.20 -17.92 41.35
C ALA A 36 19.18 -19.07 41.08
N GLN A 37 19.72 -20.15 40.48
CA GLN A 37 19.74 -21.58 40.88
C GLN A 37 18.48 -22.40 41.26
N GLN A 38 18.26 -23.46 40.47
CA GLN A 38 18.13 -24.91 40.84
C GLN A 38 17.55 -25.33 42.21
N THR A 39 16.44 -26.08 42.23
CA THR A 39 16.37 -27.56 42.43
C THR A 39 14.97 -28.06 42.85
N SER A 40 14.61 -29.22 42.28
CA SER A 40 13.78 -30.34 42.80
C SER A 40 12.39 -30.13 43.42
N SER A 41 11.40 -30.84 42.86
CA SER A 41 10.78 -31.99 43.57
C SER A 41 9.78 -32.77 42.71
N THR A 42 9.92 -34.10 42.75
CA THR A 42 8.98 -35.13 42.29
C THR A 42 8.02 -35.49 43.44
N PRO A 43 6.81 -35.98 43.15
CA PRO A 43 6.40 -37.27 43.72
C PRO A 43 5.52 -38.08 42.74
N ALA A 44 5.20 -39.38 42.86
CA ALA A 44 5.75 -40.61 43.41
C ALA A 44 4.62 -41.67 43.29
N LYS A 45 4.97 -42.97 43.38
CA LYS A 45 4.13 -44.20 43.51
C LYS A 45 3.42 -44.71 42.25
N LYS A 46 3.80 -45.83 41.64
CA LYS A 46 4.23 -47.19 42.09
C LYS A 46 3.12 -48.03 42.74
N SER A 47 2.84 -49.09 42.00
CA SER A 47 1.91 -50.20 42.09
C SER A 47 2.21 -51.20 43.21
N ALA A 48 1.16 -51.83 43.75
CA ALA A 48 1.17 -53.21 44.23
C ALA A 48 -0.26 -53.79 44.43
N LYS A 49 -0.61 -54.76 43.57
CA LYS A 49 -1.01 -56.15 43.90
C LYS A 49 -2.30 -56.40 44.71
N LYS A 50 -3.24 -57.14 44.12
CA LYS A 50 -3.85 -58.32 44.79
C LYS A 50 -4.43 -59.35 43.81
N SER A 51 -3.86 -60.54 43.87
CA SER A 51 -4.32 -61.79 43.26
C SER A 51 -5.06 -62.64 44.31
N ALA A 52 -6.00 -63.47 43.87
CA ALA A 52 -6.58 -64.60 44.59
C ALA A 52 -6.96 -65.66 43.53
N LYS A 53 -6.97 -66.98 43.73
CA LYS A 53 -6.38 -67.96 44.66
C LYS A 53 -6.61 -69.33 43.95
N LYS A 54 -5.65 -70.25 44.11
CA LYS A 54 -5.62 -71.70 43.72
C LYS A 54 -6.84 -72.51 44.23
N PRO A 55 -7.10 -73.80 43.83
CA PRO A 55 -6.17 -74.98 43.86
C PRO A 55 -6.12 -75.79 42.53
N ALA A 56 -5.01 -76.43 42.13
CA ALA A 56 -4.53 -77.79 42.47
C ALA A 56 -5.61 -78.89 42.27
N GLY A 57 -5.46 -79.97 41.52
CA GLY A 57 -4.31 -80.67 40.92
C GLY A 57 -4.43 -82.15 41.32
N GLU A 58 -4.57 -83.09 40.37
CA GLU A 58 -4.42 -84.53 40.62
C GLU A 58 -4.05 -85.22 39.29
N ALA A 59 -3.10 -86.13 39.35
CA ALA A 59 -2.65 -86.97 38.24
C ALA A 59 -3.03 -88.41 38.54
N ASP A 60 -3.49 -89.18 37.56
CA ASP A 60 -3.17 -90.61 37.50
C ASP A 60 -3.25 -91.18 36.07
N LYS A 61 -2.44 -92.22 35.87
CA LYS A 61 -2.09 -92.99 34.67
C LYS A 61 -3.22 -93.90 34.17
N GLY A 62 -3.05 -94.39 32.93
CA GLY A 62 -3.19 -95.84 32.68
C GLY A 62 -4.22 -96.31 31.62
N THR A 63 -3.71 -96.48 30.40
CA THR A 63 -3.79 -97.70 29.55
C THR A 63 -5.14 -98.36 29.14
N SER A 64 -5.31 -98.40 27.81
CA SER A 64 -6.08 -99.27 26.88
C SER A 64 -6.98 -100.44 27.34
N LYS A 65 -8.17 -100.54 26.71
CA LYS A 65 -8.56 -101.67 25.83
C LYS A 65 -9.81 -101.33 24.99
N GLY A 66 -9.82 -101.78 23.74
CA GLY A 66 -10.64 -101.24 22.64
C GLY A 66 -12.15 -101.46 22.71
N SER A 67 -12.87 -100.56 22.03
CA SER A 67 -14.31 -100.65 21.78
C SER A 67 -14.57 -100.57 20.26
N SER A 68 -15.49 -101.42 19.83
CA SER A 68 -16.36 -101.34 18.65
C SER A 68 -16.27 -100.07 17.81
N ILE A 69 -16.18 -100.23 16.49
CA ILE A 69 -16.41 -99.13 15.54
C ILE A 69 -17.87 -98.69 15.71
N GLU A 70 -18.10 -97.56 16.39
CA GLU A 70 -19.40 -96.91 16.50
C GLU A 70 -19.77 -96.26 15.16
N THR A 71 -20.69 -96.86 14.42
CA THR A 71 -21.26 -96.28 13.20
C THR A 71 -22.53 -95.49 13.53
N VAL A 72 -22.55 -94.21 13.18
CA VAL A 72 -23.70 -93.31 13.37
C VAL A 72 -24.48 -93.19 12.06
N THR A 73 -25.79 -93.42 12.11
CA THR A 73 -26.68 -93.25 10.96
C THR A 73 -26.93 -91.77 10.71
N VAL A 74 -26.49 -91.25 9.56
CA VAL A 74 -26.68 -89.85 9.17
C VAL A 74 -27.98 -89.64 8.39
N ALA A 75 -28.76 -88.64 8.78
CA ALA A 75 -29.99 -88.22 8.09
C ALA A 75 -29.74 -86.97 7.23
N ARG A 76 -30.26 -86.95 6.01
CA ARG A 76 -30.21 -85.75 5.15
C ARG A 76 -31.23 -84.73 5.62
N GLY A 77 -30.74 -83.60 6.09
CA GLY A 77 -31.54 -82.40 6.40
C GLY A 77 -30.82 -81.14 5.92
N PRO A 78 -31.51 -80.01 5.80
CA PRO A 78 -30.88 -78.75 5.47
C PRO A 78 -29.88 -78.35 6.57
N PHE A 79 -28.60 -78.25 6.22
CA PHE A 79 -27.53 -77.84 7.12
C PHE A 79 -27.06 -76.44 6.71
N ARG A 80 -27.09 -75.49 7.65
CA ARG A 80 -26.60 -74.13 7.42
C ARG A 80 -25.12 -74.06 7.81
N ILE A 81 -24.32 -73.46 6.93
CA ILE A 81 -22.91 -73.19 7.17
C ILE A 81 -22.78 -71.69 7.39
N ASP A 82 -22.58 -71.31 8.65
CA ASP A 82 -22.35 -69.91 9.00
C ASP A 82 -20.85 -69.59 8.89
N VAL A 83 -20.50 -68.63 8.04
CA VAL A 83 -19.12 -68.17 7.88
C VAL A 83 -19.00 -66.79 8.53
N SER A 84 -18.26 -66.73 9.64
CA SER A 84 -18.03 -65.48 10.36
C SER A 84 -16.86 -64.72 9.73
N VAL A 85 -17.16 -63.63 9.02
CA VAL A 85 -16.16 -62.74 8.41
C VAL A 85 -16.10 -61.42 9.20
N LYS A 86 -14.89 -60.91 9.43
CA LYS A 86 -14.69 -59.58 10.01
C LYS A 86 -14.71 -58.54 8.90
N GLY A 87 -15.56 -57.53 9.02
CA GLY A 87 -15.63 -56.38 8.14
C GLY A 87 -15.82 -55.09 8.94
N TYR A 88 -15.63 -53.96 8.28
CA TYR A 88 -15.87 -52.63 8.84
C TYR A 88 -16.92 -51.93 7.97
N PHE A 89 -17.73 -51.08 8.60
CA PHE A 89 -18.69 -50.24 7.89
C PHE A 89 -18.06 -48.86 7.65
N GLU A 90 -18.23 -48.34 6.45
CA GLU A 90 -17.83 -46.99 6.05
C GLU A 90 -19.08 -46.23 5.57
N PRO A 91 -19.18 -44.92 5.79
CA PRO A 91 -20.23 -44.10 5.18
C PRO A 91 -20.25 -44.25 3.66
N GLU A 92 -21.47 -44.23 3.09
CA GLU A 92 -21.68 -44.28 1.64
C GLU A 92 -21.01 -43.08 0.94
N GLU A 93 -21.07 -41.90 1.55
CA GLU A 93 -20.39 -40.70 1.08
C GLU A 93 -19.68 -39.98 2.24
N ALA A 94 -18.41 -39.64 2.04
CA ALA A 94 -17.61 -38.87 2.98
C ALA A 94 -16.94 -37.68 2.27
N PHE A 95 -17.18 -36.48 2.77
CA PHE A 95 -16.58 -35.25 2.26
C PHE A 95 -15.62 -34.64 3.29
N ALA A 96 -14.36 -34.44 2.88
CA ALA A 96 -13.37 -33.73 3.68
C ALA A 96 -13.36 -32.25 3.31
N PHE A 97 -13.69 -31.38 4.26
CA PHE A 97 -13.58 -29.94 4.07
C PHE A 97 -12.10 -29.51 4.10
N ARG A 98 -11.63 -28.90 3.01
CA ARG A 98 -10.27 -28.34 2.92
C ARG A 98 -10.34 -26.88 2.51
N LEU A 99 -9.76 -26.01 3.33
CA LEU A 99 -9.60 -24.60 2.99
C LEU A 99 -8.23 -24.40 2.31
N GLN A 100 -8.21 -23.83 1.10
CA GLN A 100 -6.98 -23.47 0.38
C GLN A 100 -7.02 -21.98 -0.03
N PRO A 101 -6.73 -21.08 0.91
CA PRO A 101 -6.74 -19.65 0.66
C PRO A 101 -5.54 -19.22 -0.21
N LYS A 102 -5.75 -18.28 -1.14
CA LYS A 102 -4.68 -17.77 -2.03
C LYS A 102 -3.83 -16.66 -1.39
N VAL A 103 -4.47 -15.84 -0.56
CA VAL A 103 -3.89 -14.56 -0.08
C VAL A 103 -3.67 -14.57 1.43
N TRP A 104 -4.60 -15.16 2.20
CA TRP A 104 -4.53 -15.17 3.65
C TRP A 104 -4.14 -16.53 4.19
N SER A 105 -3.31 -16.57 5.22
CA SER A 105 -2.82 -17.82 5.83
C SER A 105 -3.40 -18.09 7.22
N SER A 106 -3.90 -17.07 7.91
CA SER A 106 -4.46 -17.19 9.26
C SER A 106 -5.97 -17.05 9.25
N PHE A 107 -6.66 -18.08 9.74
CA PHE A 107 -8.10 -18.07 9.96
C PHE A 107 -8.35 -18.44 11.41
N LYS A 108 -9.09 -17.58 12.11
CA LYS A 108 -9.57 -17.89 13.46
C LYS A 108 -11.00 -18.41 13.33
N ILE A 109 -11.24 -19.58 13.90
CA ILE A 109 -12.59 -20.15 13.95
C ILE A 109 -13.37 -19.38 15.01
N ALA A 110 -14.49 -18.80 14.61
CA ALA A 110 -15.41 -18.09 15.49
C ALA A 110 -16.48 -19.03 16.04
N ASP A 111 -17.01 -19.92 15.19
CA ASP A 111 -18.06 -20.85 15.56
C ASP A 111 -17.97 -22.14 14.74
N VAL A 112 -18.33 -23.26 15.37
CA VAL A 112 -18.32 -24.59 14.75
C VAL A 112 -19.46 -25.43 15.29
N VAL A 113 -20.17 -26.12 14.38
CA VAL A 113 -21.24 -27.05 14.75
C VAL A 113 -20.66 -28.25 15.53
N PRO A 114 -21.34 -28.75 16.59
CA PRO A 114 -20.90 -29.91 17.34
C PRO A 114 -20.66 -31.14 16.46
N HIS A 115 -19.66 -31.94 16.79
CA HIS A 115 -19.37 -33.18 16.08
C HIS A 115 -20.54 -34.16 16.17
N GLY A 116 -20.90 -34.77 15.04
CA GLY A 116 -22.02 -35.73 14.95
C GLY A 116 -23.40 -35.08 14.87
N ALA A 117 -23.50 -33.75 14.86
CA ALA A 117 -24.77 -33.07 14.58
C ALA A 117 -25.16 -33.22 13.10
N GLY A 118 -26.43 -33.52 12.84
CA GLY A 118 -26.97 -33.52 11.48
C GLY A 118 -27.13 -32.10 10.97
N VAL A 119 -26.48 -31.78 9.84
CA VAL A 119 -26.55 -30.47 9.19
C VAL A 119 -27.30 -30.59 7.86
N LYS A 120 -28.07 -29.56 7.51
CA LYS A 120 -28.75 -29.50 6.20
C LYS A 120 -27.83 -28.88 5.14
N GLN A 121 -28.14 -29.14 3.87
CA GLN A 121 -27.46 -28.47 2.77
C GLN A 121 -27.65 -26.95 2.86
N GLY A 122 -26.56 -26.19 2.77
CA GLY A 122 -26.55 -24.73 2.88
C GLY A 122 -26.45 -24.18 4.30
N GLU A 123 -26.42 -25.05 5.31
CA GLU A 123 -26.19 -24.64 6.70
C GLU A 123 -24.71 -24.34 6.96
N VAL A 124 -24.44 -23.31 7.77
CA VAL A 124 -23.07 -22.91 8.11
C VAL A 124 -22.51 -23.86 9.15
N VAL A 125 -21.58 -24.72 8.73
CA VAL A 125 -20.90 -25.69 9.61
C VAL A 125 -19.74 -25.05 10.38
N LEU A 126 -19.08 -24.06 9.77
CA LEU A 126 -17.89 -23.41 10.29
C LEU A 126 -17.93 -21.91 9.94
N ARG A 127 -17.76 -21.05 10.94
CA ARG A 127 -17.67 -19.61 10.78
C ARG A 127 -16.27 -19.14 11.18
N PHE A 128 -15.66 -18.31 10.35
CA PHE A 128 -14.39 -17.66 10.66
C PHE A 128 -14.61 -16.24 11.18
N ASP A 129 -13.68 -15.77 11.97
CA ASP A 129 -13.58 -14.36 12.38
C ASP A 129 -13.18 -13.50 11.17
N SER A 130 -14.07 -12.59 10.76
CA SER A 130 -13.91 -11.71 9.61
C SER A 130 -13.43 -10.31 9.95
N GLU A 131 -13.18 -9.98 11.22
CA GLU A 131 -12.91 -8.60 11.65
C GLU A 131 -11.71 -7.97 10.92
N GLN A 132 -10.62 -8.73 10.77
CA GLN A 132 -9.43 -8.25 10.05
C GLN A 132 -9.68 -8.07 8.55
N LEU A 133 -10.50 -8.95 7.95
CA LEU A 133 -10.86 -8.87 6.54
C LEU A 133 -11.74 -7.65 6.28
N GLU A 134 -12.73 -7.42 7.13
CA GLU A 134 -13.63 -6.27 7.04
C GLU A 134 -12.86 -4.96 7.18
N LYS A 135 -11.94 -4.85 8.15
CA LYS A 135 -11.07 -3.67 8.29
C LYS A 135 -10.21 -3.43 7.05
N GLN A 136 -9.64 -4.47 6.45
CA GLN A 136 -8.86 -4.34 5.22
C GLN A 136 -9.72 -3.90 4.03
N ILE A 137 -10.94 -4.44 3.91
CA ILE A 137 -11.89 -4.04 2.88
C ILE A 137 -12.26 -2.56 3.06
N GLU A 138 -12.58 -2.14 4.28
CA GLU A 138 -12.93 -0.75 4.58
C GLU A 138 -11.77 0.20 4.26
N GLU A 139 -10.54 -0.14 4.64
CA GLU A 139 -9.35 0.65 4.31
C GLU A 139 -9.14 0.76 2.79
N LEU A 140 -9.32 -0.34 2.05
CA LEU A 140 -9.22 -0.34 0.59
C LEU A 140 -10.33 0.49 -0.06
N GLN A 141 -11.56 0.44 0.47
CA GLN A 141 -12.67 1.27 0.01
C GLN A 141 -12.40 2.75 0.25
N ARG A 142 -11.92 3.12 1.44
CA ARG A 142 -11.51 4.51 1.76
C ARG A 142 -10.39 4.99 0.84
N LYS A 143 -9.41 4.13 0.57
CA LYS A 143 -8.32 4.44 -0.37
C LYS A 143 -8.85 4.64 -1.79
N LEU A 144 -9.76 3.80 -2.25
CA LEU A 144 -10.41 3.96 -3.55
C LEU A 144 -11.15 5.29 -3.64
N GLU A 145 -11.97 5.61 -2.65
CA GLU A 145 -12.71 6.87 -2.60
C GLU A 145 -11.77 8.09 -2.59
N SER A 146 -10.68 8.03 -1.83
CA SER A 146 -9.67 9.10 -1.82
C SER A 146 -9.02 9.29 -3.19
N SER A 147 -8.77 8.19 -3.91
CA SER A 147 -8.21 8.21 -5.26
C SER A 147 -9.20 8.79 -6.26
N GLU A 148 -10.48 8.43 -6.17
CA GLU A 148 -11.54 8.97 -7.03
C GLU A 148 -11.73 10.46 -6.84
N ARG A 149 -11.73 10.93 -5.58
CA ARG A 149 -11.76 12.36 -5.25
C ARG A 149 -10.53 13.08 -5.79
N GLY A 150 -9.35 12.46 -5.68
CA GLY A 150 -8.11 12.95 -6.28
C GLY A 150 -8.24 13.12 -7.80
N LEU A 151 -8.74 12.09 -8.50
CA LEU A 151 -8.98 12.15 -9.95
C LEU A 151 -9.98 13.24 -10.33
N ALA A 152 -11.08 13.39 -9.58
CA ALA A 152 -12.06 14.45 -9.81
C ALA A 152 -11.43 15.85 -9.68
N LYS A 153 -10.62 16.07 -8.64
CA LYS A 153 -9.88 17.32 -8.45
C LYS A 153 -8.91 17.59 -9.62
N MET A 154 -8.12 16.61 -10.03
CA MET A 154 -7.17 16.77 -11.14
C MET A 154 -7.88 17.09 -12.46
N ARG A 155 -9.08 16.54 -12.70
CA ARG A 155 -9.90 16.89 -13.89
C ARG A 155 -10.31 18.36 -13.86
N VAL A 156 -10.82 18.84 -12.73
CA VAL A 156 -11.20 20.26 -12.59
C VAL A 156 -10.00 21.18 -12.75
N GLU A 157 -8.86 20.85 -12.13
CA GLU A 157 -7.63 21.64 -12.26
C GLU A 157 -7.12 21.67 -13.71
N ARG A 158 -7.24 20.55 -14.42
CA ARG A 158 -6.90 20.45 -15.83
C ARG A 158 -7.80 21.34 -16.69
N ASP A 159 -9.11 21.30 -16.50
CA ASP A 159 -10.04 22.16 -17.26
C ASP A 159 -9.80 23.64 -16.97
N GLN A 160 -9.55 24.01 -15.71
CA GLN A 160 -9.16 25.37 -15.35
C GLN A 160 -7.83 25.78 -15.99
N SER A 161 -6.86 24.87 -16.10
CA SER A 161 -5.58 25.15 -16.75
C SER A 161 -5.74 25.37 -18.25
N GLU A 162 -6.60 24.58 -18.92
CA GLU A 162 -6.90 24.74 -20.35
C GLU A 162 -7.55 26.11 -20.61
N GLU A 163 -8.52 26.51 -19.78
CA GLU A 163 -9.15 27.84 -19.87
C GLU A 163 -8.15 28.98 -19.61
N ARG A 164 -7.28 28.86 -18.60
CA ARG A 164 -6.23 29.86 -18.34
C ARG A 164 -5.29 30.00 -19.52
N VAL A 165 -4.88 28.88 -20.13
CA VAL A 165 -4.03 28.89 -21.33
C VAL A 165 -4.76 29.58 -22.49
N ARG A 166 -6.05 29.29 -22.70
CA ARG A 166 -6.86 29.94 -23.75
C ARG A 166 -6.90 31.46 -23.54
N LEU A 167 -7.30 31.91 -22.35
CA LEU A 167 -7.41 33.34 -22.04
C LEU A 167 -6.05 34.06 -22.12
N SER A 168 -4.98 33.41 -21.66
CA SER A 168 -3.62 33.94 -21.75
C SER A 168 -3.19 34.11 -23.21
N ARG A 169 -3.47 33.11 -24.05
CA ARG A 169 -3.19 33.17 -25.47
C ARG A 169 -3.94 34.33 -26.16
N GLU A 170 -5.24 34.46 -25.92
CA GLU A 170 -6.06 35.55 -26.46
C GLU A 170 -5.56 36.92 -25.98
N ALA A 171 -5.09 37.03 -24.74
CA ALA A 171 -4.51 38.27 -24.21
C ALA A 171 -3.19 38.63 -24.90
N VAL A 172 -2.32 37.64 -25.13
CA VAL A 172 -1.06 37.83 -25.86
C VAL A 172 -1.34 38.22 -27.31
N GLU A 173 -2.26 37.54 -28.00
CA GLU A 173 -2.64 37.87 -29.38
C GLU A 173 -3.12 39.31 -29.49
N ARG A 174 -4.05 39.76 -28.63
CA ARG A 174 -4.49 41.17 -28.59
C ARG A 174 -3.37 42.15 -28.28
N ALA A 175 -2.47 41.80 -27.35
CA ALA A 175 -1.32 42.65 -27.05
C ALA A 175 -0.37 42.76 -28.25
N THR A 176 -0.16 41.67 -28.99
CA THR A 176 0.65 41.68 -30.21
C THR A 176 0.01 42.53 -31.31
N GLU A 177 -1.29 42.41 -31.54
CA GLU A 177 -2.02 43.24 -32.52
C GLU A 177 -1.91 44.72 -32.18
N ASN A 178 -2.14 45.08 -30.91
CA ASN A 178 -2.04 46.47 -30.46
C ASN A 178 -0.62 47.03 -30.62
N THR A 179 0.41 46.27 -30.26
CA THR A 179 1.81 46.71 -30.38
C THR A 179 2.23 46.85 -31.84
N LEU A 180 1.80 45.93 -32.72
CA LEU A 180 2.02 46.05 -34.16
C LEU A 180 1.32 47.27 -34.75
N HIS A 181 0.07 47.52 -34.37
CA HIS A 181 -0.67 48.70 -34.83
C HIS A 181 -0.03 50.01 -34.34
N GLN A 182 0.42 50.07 -33.09
CA GLN A 182 1.16 51.22 -32.56
C GLN A 182 2.47 51.44 -33.31
N TRP A 183 3.21 50.36 -33.57
CA TRP A 183 4.45 50.42 -34.35
C TRP A 183 4.20 50.94 -35.76
N GLU A 184 3.18 50.43 -36.45
CA GLU A 184 2.83 50.88 -37.80
C GLU A 184 2.41 52.35 -37.81
N THR A 185 1.60 52.78 -36.85
CA THR A 185 1.17 54.18 -36.71
C THR A 185 2.35 55.10 -36.47
N PHE A 186 3.28 54.69 -35.59
CA PHE A 186 4.51 55.41 -35.34
C PHE A 186 5.36 55.51 -36.61
N GLN A 187 5.57 54.43 -37.35
CA GLN A 187 6.34 54.46 -38.59
C GLN A 187 5.71 55.38 -39.64
N LYS A 188 4.38 55.36 -39.79
CA LYS A 188 3.68 56.18 -40.79
C LYS A 188 3.68 57.67 -40.45
N THR A 189 3.49 58.02 -39.18
CA THR A 189 3.22 59.43 -38.78
C THR A 189 4.09 59.88 -37.62
N GLY A 190 4.18 59.08 -36.56
CA GLY A 190 4.90 59.43 -35.34
C GLY A 190 6.39 59.67 -35.53
N HIS A 191 7.06 58.93 -36.42
CA HIS A 191 8.50 59.03 -36.66
C HIS A 191 8.89 60.41 -37.22
N ALA A 192 8.14 60.89 -38.21
CA ALA A 192 8.37 62.22 -38.79
C ALA A 192 8.12 63.32 -37.76
N MET A 193 7.02 63.24 -37.00
CA MET A 193 6.71 64.20 -35.93
C MET A 193 7.77 64.19 -34.82
N ALA A 194 8.26 63.01 -34.42
CA ALA A 194 9.31 62.86 -33.43
C ALA A 194 10.62 63.50 -33.89
N LYS A 195 10.98 63.29 -35.16
CA LYS A 195 12.16 63.91 -35.77
C LYS A 195 12.04 65.44 -35.79
N GLU A 196 10.92 65.96 -36.28
CA GLU A 196 10.68 67.41 -36.34
C GLU A 196 10.68 68.03 -34.93
N SER A 197 10.07 67.37 -33.94
CA SER A 197 10.12 67.80 -32.55
C SER A 197 11.55 67.85 -32.01
N ALA A 198 12.36 66.82 -32.28
CA ALA A 198 13.76 66.77 -31.87
C ALA A 198 14.59 67.86 -32.55
N GLU A 199 14.34 68.14 -33.83
CA GLU A 199 14.98 69.23 -34.58
C GLU A 199 14.63 70.59 -33.98
N ARG A 200 13.36 70.84 -33.64
CA ARG A 200 12.94 72.07 -32.95
C ARG A 200 13.58 72.21 -31.57
N MET A 201 13.68 71.12 -30.81
CA MET A 201 14.37 71.12 -29.51
C MET A 201 15.85 71.47 -29.68
N LEU A 202 16.53 70.88 -30.69
CA LEU A 202 17.93 71.20 -31.01
C LEU A 202 18.09 72.68 -31.38
N GLN A 203 17.19 73.21 -32.20
CA GLN A 203 17.19 74.61 -32.59
C GLN A 203 17.00 75.53 -31.38
N GLY A 204 16.05 75.22 -30.49
CA GLY A 204 15.86 75.96 -29.24
C GLY A 204 17.10 75.92 -28.35
N ALA A 205 17.74 74.76 -28.21
CA ALA A 205 18.98 74.62 -27.45
C ALA A 205 20.14 75.44 -28.06
N ARG A 206 20.23 75.50 -29.40
CA ARG A 206 21.22 76.35 -30.08
C ARG A 206 21.00 77.82 -29.78
N TYR A 207 19.77 78.31 -29.87
CA TYR A 207 19.48 79.71 -29.55
C TYR A 207 19.80 80.07 -28.11
N GLN A 208 19.52 79.17 -27.16
CA GLN A 208 19.91 79.37 -25.76
C GLN A 208 21.44 79.44 -25.60
N LEU A 209 22.18 78.56 -26.29
CA LEU A 209 23.64 78.58 -26.27
C LEU A 209 24.20 79.87 -26.88
N GLU A 210 23.70 80.27 -28.05
CA GLU A 210 24.10 81.51 -28.73
C GLU A 210 23.85 82.74 -27.86
N TYR A 211 22.67 82.83 -27.25
CA TYR A 211 22.33 83.89 -26.30
C TYR A 211 23.31 83.92 -25.11
N ALA A 212 23.54 82.77 -24.48
CA ALA A 212 24.46 82.66 -23.34
C ALA A 212 25.92 83.02 -23.73
N MET A 213 26.35 82.68 -24.94
CA MET A 213 27.67 83.05 -25.45
C MET A 213 27.80 84.56 -25.71
N GLU A 214 26.78 85.20 -26.30
CA GLU A 214 26.80 86.64 -26.53
C GLU A 214 26.74 87.41 -25.22
N GLU A 215 25.92 86.97 -24.25
CA GLU A 215 25.88 87.51 -22.88
C GLU A 215 27.26 87.39 -22.20
N LEU A 216 27.88 86.20 -22.23
CA LEU A 216 29.23 86.00 -21.69
C LEU A 216 30.25 86.97 -22.32
N LYS A 217 30.18 87.18 -23.63
CA LYS A 217 31.06 88.10 -24.36
C LYS A 217 30.83 89.55 -23.95
N GLN A 218 29.59 89.95 -23.69
CA GLN A 218 29.27 91.28 -23.14
C GLN A 218 29.84 91.44 -21.73
N LEU A 219 29.64 90.45 -20.85
CA LEU A 219 30.20 90.46 -19.49
C LEU A 219 31.73 90.58 -19.49
N LYS A 220 32.42 89.85 -20.37
CA LYS A 220 33.89 89.93 -20.51
C LYS A 220 34.34 91.33 -20.91
N LYS A 221 33.70 91.94 -21.92
CA LYS A 221 34.01 93.31 -22.33
C LYS A 221 33.83 94.34 -21.21
N MET A 222 32.86 94.13 -20.31
CA MET A 222 32.66 95.02 -19.16
C MET A 222 33.76 94.92 -18.10
N TYR A 223 34.40 93.75 -17.97
CA TYR A 223 35.43 93.52 -16.94
C TYR A 223 36.86 93.81 -17.44
N GLU A 224 37.06 93.84 -18.75
CA GLU A 224 38.34 94.14 -19.39
C GLU A 224 38.58 95.65 -19.66
N ALA A 225 37.61 96.52 -19.33
CA ALA A 225 37.67 97.98 -19.45
C ALA A 225 37.91 98.65 -18.08
#